data_AF-A0A7S4C0B0-F1
#
_entry.id   AF-A0A7S4C0B0-F1
#
_cell.length_a   1.000
_cell.length_b   1.000
_cell.length_c   1.000
_cell.angle_alpha   90.00
_cell.angle_beta   90.00
_cell.angle_gamma   90.00
#
_symmetry.space_group_name_H-M   'P 1'
#
loop_
_entity.id
_entity.type
_entity.pdbx_description
1 polymer ?
#
loop_
_entity_poly.entity_id
_entity_poly.type
_entity_poly.pdbx_seq_one_letter_code
_entity_poly.pdbx_strand_id
1 'polypeptide(L)'
;GARREGHRLRLPALAPWSWLCSASCRPPPQHAHPPQSQRRVEAPRRSATSAMSYGLVAMLHDVVAALWAWVRAMCCTVSCTTTVLKVNSRNLKVVRLLAEGGFSFVYLVEEDGKKYALKKVLSQLPEQSELARWEIEVHRSFKHANLMPLIDSCVVPAPNGAEEFRLLMPLYPDGTLLDAALRHMEQRTRIPEKQALKIFGQLLQGVLQLHSHAPPWAHRDIKPANVLLGGGDVPVLMDFGSVAAARKKVSSRTEALLLQEEAAQNCSMPYRAPELFDVPSDAAIDERTDVFSLGATLYAMAFYYSPFECTFQEETQRVVECSHLRVIGGAHWPTTHPYSSDFVALVEAMLVVDPKQRPFVPELIRKVEAILG
;
A
#
# COMPACT_ATOMS: atom_id res chain seq x y z
N GLY A 1 42.12 -7.33 38.33
CA GLY A 1 40.74 -7.86 38.38
C GLY A 1 39.80 -6.88 37.72
N ALA A 2 38.93 -7.41 36.84
CA ALA A 2 37.76 -6.78 36.20
C ALA A 2 37.98 -5.65 35.16
N ARG A 3 38.07 -6.05 33.88
CA ARG A 3 37.64 -5.25 32.71
C ARG A 3 36.10 -5.25 32.68
N ARG A 4 35.48 -4.10 32.49
CA ARG A 4 34.05 -3.99 32.14
C ARG A 4 33.91 -3.96 30.61
N GLU A 5 33.41 -5.05 30.04
CA GLU A 5 32.95 -5.11 28.66
C GLU A 5 31.58 -4.43 28.56
N GLY A 6 31.47 -3.44 27.66
CA GLY A 6 30.20 -2.82 27.29
C GLY A 6 29.39 -3.76 26.39
N HIS A 7 28.24 -4.20 26.88
CA HIS A 7 27.27 -4.96 26.09
C HIS A 7 26.76 -4.11 24.92
N ARG A 8 27.10 -4.52 23.68
CA ARG A 8 26.37 -4.12 22.48
C ARG A 8 24.98 -4.78 22.50
N LEU A 9 23.94 -3.99 22.73
CA LEU A 9 22.56 -4.40 22.47
C LEU A 9 22.41 -4.66 20.96
N ARG A 10 22.15 -5.92 20.60
CA ARG A 10 21.75 -6.33 19.25
C ARG A 10 20.32 -5.82 19.01
N LEU A 11 20.15 -5.06 17.93
CA LEU A 11 18.83 -4.72 17.38
C LEU A 11 18.10 -6.02 16.97
N PRO A 12 16.83 -6.23 17.34
CA PRO A 12 16.05 -7.32 16.76
C PRO A 12 15.69 -6.99 15.31
N ALA A 13 15.77 -8.02 14.47
CA ALA A 13 15.39 -7.96 13.06
C ALA A 13 13.93 -7.52 12.89
N LEU A 14 13.71 -6.51 12.05
CA LEU A 14 12.40 -6.09 11.57
C LEU A 14 11.76 -7.27 10.80
N ALA A 15 10.63 -7.76 11.29
CA ALA A 15 9.83 -8.77 10.61
C ALA A 15 9.11 -8.16 9.38
N PRO A 16 9.06 -8.85 8.23
CA PRO A 16 8.38 -8.34 7.04
C PRO A 16 6.87 -8.61 7.06
N TRP A 17 6.12 -7.52 6.94
CA TRP A 17 4.83 -7.30 6.26
C TRP A 17 4.20 -8.52 5.56
N SER A 18 3.06 -9.00 6.08
CA SER A 18 2.22 -10.02 5.45
C SER A 18 0.71 -9.77 5.56
N TRP A 19 0.28 -8.55 5.87
CA TRP A 19 -1.14 -8.26 6.09
C TRP A 19 -1.57 -7.01 5.34
N LEU A 20 -1.99 -7.20 4.08
CA LEU A 20 -2.89 -6.29 3.35
C LEU A 20 -3.59 -6.97 2.15
N CYS A 21 -3.59 -8.31 2.06
CA CYS A 21 -4.38 -9.06 1.07
C CYS A 21 -5.39 -9.98 1.77
N SER A 22 -6.58 -9.48 2.10
CA SER A 22 -7.71 -10.33 2.44
C SER A 22 -9.05 -9.62 2.24
N ALA A 23 -9.53 -9.62 1.00
CA ALA A 23 -10.94 -9.61 0.58
C ALA A 23 -10.91 -9.77 -0.96
N SER A 24 -11.51 -10.76 -1.63
CA SER A 24 -12.87 -11.25 -1.48
C SER A 24 -13.02 -12.59 -2.20
N CYS A 25 -13.46 -13.62 -1.49
CA CYS A 25 -14.13 -14.80 -2.06
C CYS A 25 -15.02 -15.38 -0.97
N ARG A 26 -16.30 -14.95 -0.89
CA ARG A 26 -17.33 -15.69 -0.15
C ARG A 26 -18.19 -16.46 -1.16
N PRO A 27 -18.50 -17.75 -0.91
CA PRO A 27 -19.45 -18.50 -1.73
C PRO A 27 -20.90 -18.03 -1.49
N PRO A 28 -21.82 -18.29 -2.42
CA PRO A 28 -23.18 -17.75 -2.41
C PRO A 28 -24.06 -18.35 -1.30
N PRO A 29 -25.16 -17.67 -0.91
CA PRO A 29 -26.07 -18.15 0.12
C PRO A 29 -26.96 -19.28 -0.42
N GLN A 30 -27.10 -20.36 0.34
CA GLN A 30 -28.11 -21.39 0.06
C GLN A 30 -29.44 -21.05 0.73
N HIS A 31 -30.50 -21.37 0.00
CA HIS A 31 -31.90 -21.03 0.23
C HIS A 31 -32.50 -21.55 1.56
N ALA A 32 -33.48 -20.79 2.05
CA ALA A 32 -34.34 -21.10 3.19
C ALA A 32 -35.42 -22.15 2.86
N HIS A 33 -35.74 -23.00 3.84
CA HIS A 33 -37.05 -23.66 4.01
C HIS A 33 -37.45 -23.73 5.50
N PRO A 34 -38.76 -23.81 5.83
CA PRO A 34 -39.37 -23.30 7.08
C PRO A 34 -39.55 -24.40 8.18
N PRO A 35 -40.13 -24.10 9.36
CA PRO A 35 -39.76 -24.73 10.63
C PRO A 35 -40.58 -25.99 10.97
N GLN A 36 -39.96 -26.93 11.69
CA GLN A 36 -40.69 -27.95 12.45
C GLN A 36 -40.10 -28.17 13.85
N SER A 37 -41.03 -28.41 14.75
CA SER A 37 -40.97 -28.42 16.21
C SER A 37 -40.20 -29.58 16.84
N GLN A 38 -39.53 -29.27 17.95
CA GLN A 38 -39.22 -30.07 19.14
C GLN A 38 -39.33 -31.60 19.06
N ARG A 39 -38.20 -32.29 19.28
CA ARG A 39 -38.11 -33.45 20.20
C ARG A 39 -36.67 -33.65 20.69
N ARG A 40 -36.55 -33.82 22.00
CA ARG A 40 -35.34 -34.09 22.79
C ARG A 40 -34.84 -35.50 22.48
N VAL A 41 -33.58 -35.65 22.09
CA VAL A 41 -32.89 -36.96 22.02
C VAL A 41 -31.49 -36.83 22.61
N GLU A 42 -31.18 -37.74 23.52
CA GLU A 42 -29.99 -37.81 24.37
C GLU A 42 -28.70 -38.09 23.59
N ALA A 43 -27.57 -37.60 24.10
CA ALA A 43 -26.23 -37.84 23.56
C ALA A 43 -25.64 -39.17 24.06
N PRO A 44 -25.00 -40.00 23.21
CA PRO A 44 -24.19 -41.11 23.67
C PRO A 44 -22.73 -40.70 23.91
N ARG A 45 -22.18 -41.18 25.03
CA ARG A 45 -20.77 -41.05 25.45
C ARG A 45 -19.82 -41.65 24.40
N ARG A 46 -18.75 -40.93 24.04
CA ARG A 46 -17.58 -41.48 23.32
C ARG A 46 -16.36 -41.58 24.24
N SER A 47 -15.64 -42.68 24.08
CA SER A 47 -14.56 -43.20 24.91
C SER A 47 -13.20 -42.51 24.69
N ALA A 48 -12.39 -42.47 25.74
CA ALA A 48 -11.11 -41.75 25.85
C ALA A 48 -9.88 -42.43 25.21
N THR A 49 -10.06 -43.38 24.30
CA THR A 49 -8.94 -44.17 23.74
C THR A 49 -8.41 -43.67 22.39
N SER A 50 -9.04 -42.68 21.75
CA SER A 50 -8.54 -42.13 20.47
C SER A 50 -7.63 -40.91 20.59
N ALA A 51 -7.41 -40.34 21.78
CA ALA A 51 -6.67 -39.08 21.93
C ALA A 51 -5.14 -39.24 22.07
N MET A 52 -4.65 -40.41 22.51
CA MET A 52 -3.21 -40.63 22.74
C MET A 52 -2.41 -40.96 21.47
N SER A 53 -3.03 -41.50 20.43
CA SER A 53 -2.34 -41.87 19.19
C SER A 53 -2.02 -40.67 18.29
N TYR A 54 -2.78 -39.58 18.37
CA TYR A 54 -2.54 -38.36 17.57
C TYR A 54 -1.38 -37.51 18.09
N GLY A 55 -1.07 -37.55 19.40
CA GLY A 55 0.00 -36.76 20.00
C GLY A 55 1.41 -37.20 19.59
N LEU A 56 1.64 -38.51 19.46
CA LEU A 56 2.94 -39.05 19.05
C LEU A 56 3.23 -38.81 17.56
N VAL A 57 2.20 -38.85 16.72
CA VAL A 57 2.32 -38.59 15.27
C VAL A 57 2.59 -37.11 14.99
N ALA A 58 1.97 -36.20 15.75
CA ALA A 58 2.23 -34.76 15.63
C ALA A 58 3.69 -34.41 16.03
N MET A 59 4.20 -35.00 17.11
CA MET A 59 5.56 -34.75 17.57
C MET A 59 6.64 -35.24 16.57
N LEU A 60 6.39 -36.38 15.91
CA LEU A 60 7.24 -36.88 14.82
C LEU A 60 7.21 -35.96 13.59
N HIS A 61 6.04 -35.39 13.26
CA HIS A 61 5.90 -34.46 12.15
C HIS A 61 6.69 -33.16 12.38
N ASP A 62 6.66 -32.62 13.60
CA ASP A 62 7.38 -31.40 13.95
C ASP A 62 8.91 -31.59 13.94
N VAL A 63 9.39 -32.76 14.38
CA VAL A 63 10.82 -33.11 14.31
C VAL A 63 11.29 -33.27 12.87
N VAL A 64 10.48 -33.90 12.01
CA VAL A 64 10.77 -34.03 10.57
C VAL A 64 10.74 -32.67 9.87
N ALA A 65 9.79 -31.79 10.22
CA ALA A 65 9.71 -30.43 9.68
C ALA A 65 10.91 -29.58 10.12
N ALA A 66 11.35 -29.70 11.38
CA ALA A 66 12.53 -29.01 11.89
C ALA A 66 13.81 -29.51 11.19
N LEU A 67 13.97 -30.81 10.99
CA LEU A 67 15.07 -31.40 10.21
C LEU A 67 15.04 -30.93 8.75
N TRP A 68 13.86 -30.84 8.13
CA TRP A 68 13.69 -30.30 6.77
C TRP A 68 14.08 -28.81 6.66
N ALA A 69 13.69 -28.00 7.65
CA ALA A 69 14.08 -26.60 7.72
C ALA A 69 15.60 -26.44 7.92
N TRP A 70 16.20 -27.31 8.73
CA TRP A 70 17.64 -27.31 8.99
C TRP A 70 18.44 -27.76 7.77
N VAL A 71 18.00 -28.79 7.04
CA VAL A 71 18.61 -29.25 5.78
C VAL A 71 18.48 -28.20 4.68
N ARG A 72 17.35 -27.48 4.58
CA ARG A 72 17.23 -26.30 3.69
C ARG A 72 18.21 -25.19 4.05
N ALA A 73 18.36 -24.88 5.33
CA ALA A 73 19.32 -23.89 5.80
C ALA A 73 20.78 -24.30 5.51
N MET A 74 21.07 -25.61 5.56
CA MET A 74 22.39 -26.16 5.25
C MET A 74 22.67 -26.18 3.72
N CYS A 75 21.66 -26.45 2.88
CA CYS A 75 21.79 -26.34 1.42
C CYS A 75 22.04 -24.89 0.95
N CYS A 76 21.64 -23.87 1.72
CA CYS A 76 22.01 -22.47 1.45
C CYS A 76 23.50 -22.16 1.62
N THR A 77 24.30 -23.06 2.21
CA THR A 77 25.75 -22.86 2.37
C THR A 77 26.59 -23.37 1.20
N VAL A 78 25.99 -24.06 0.22
CA VAL A 78 26.71 -24.67 -0.91
C VAL A 78 25.98 -24.40 -2.23
N SER A 79 26.00 -23.13 -2.65
CA SER A 79 26.02 -22.62 -4.04
C SER A 79 25.48 -21.20 -4.00
N CYS A 80 26.36 -20.25 -3.69
CA CYS A 80 26.04 -18.83 -3.72
C CYS A 80 26.05 -18.35 -5.18
N THR A 81 25.13 -18.85 -6.01
CA THR A 81 24.85 -18.25 -7.30
C THR A 81 24.17 -16.91 -7.02
N THR A 82 24.99 -15.86 -7.03
CA THR A 82 24.48 -14.49 -7.07
C THR A 82 23.53 -14.40 -8.26
N THR A 83 22.22 -14.28 -8.00
CA THR A 83 21.24 -14.12 -9.06
C THR A 83 21.48 -12.77 -9.74
N VAL A 84 21.70 -12.79 -11.05
CA VAL A 84 21.85 -11.58 -11.87
C VAL A 84 20.61 -11.44 -12.73
N LEU A 85 19.96 -10.28 -12.64
CA LEU A 85 18.84 -9.90 -13.49
C LEU A 85 19.34 -8.91 -14.55
N LYS A 86 18.84 -9.05 -15.77
CA LYS A 86 19.23 -8.17 -16.89
C LYS A 86 18.10 -7.20 -17.20
N VAL A 87 18.43 -5.93 -17.38
CA VAL A 87 17.52 -4.92 -17.92
C VAL A 87 18.24 -4.25 -19.09
N ASN A 88 17.80 -4.54 -20.32
CA ASN A 88 18.49 -4.13 -21.55
C ASN A 88 19.99 -4.49 -21.51
N SER A 89 20.91 -3.51 -21.52
CA SER A 89 22.36 -3.74 -21.44
C SER A 89 22.90 -3.87 -20.01
N ARG A 90 22.07 -3.63 -18.99
CA ARG A 90 22.46 -3.56 -17.57
C ARG A 90 22.41 -4.93 -16.91
N ASN A 91 23.47 -5.29 -16.17
CA ASN A 91 23.55 -6.52 -15.38
C ASN A 91 23.43 -6.17 -13.89
N LEU A 92 22.32 -6.57 -13.28
CA LEU A 92 21.93 -6.16 -11.94
C LEU A 92 22.07 -7.35 -10.98
N LYS A 93 23.01 -7.27 -10.06
CA LYS A 93 23.19 -8.26 -8.99
C LYS A 93 22.05 -8.13 -7.99
N VAL A 94 21.27 -9.18 -7.78
CA VAL A 94 20.23 -9.21 -6.74
C VAL A 94 20.91 -9.29 -5.37
N VAL A 95 20.63 -8.33 -4.50
CA VAL A 95 21.15 -8.27 -3.13
C VAL A 95 20.16 -8.92 -2.16
N ARG A 96 18.88 -8.49 -2.20
CA ARG A 96 17.79 -9.04 -1.39
C ARG A 96 16.43 -8.60 -1.93
N LEU A 97 15.37 -9.27 -1.47
CA LEU A 97 14.00 -8.81 -1.64
C LEU A 97 13.74 -7.58 -0.74
N LEU A 98 13.03 -6.58 -1.27
CA LEU A 98 12.55 -5.40 -0.55
C LEU A 98 11.06 -5.52 -0.22
N ALA A 99 10.25 -5.93 -1.19
CA ALA A 99 8.81 -6.09 -1.04
C ALA A 99 8.27 -7.19 -1.95
N GLU A 100 7.15 -7.79 -1.55
CA GLU A 100 6.39 -8.78 -2.30
C GLU A 100 4.93 -8.33 -2.34
N GLY A 101 4.33 -8.41 -3.53
CA GLY A 101 2.91 -8.25 -3.76
C GLY A 101 2.38 -9.44 -4.57
N GLY A 102 1.07 -9.51 -4.80
CA GLY A 102 0.43 -10.69 -5.38
C GLY A 102 1.06 -11.22 -6.67
N PHE A 103 1.49 -10.33 -7.58
CA PHE A 103 2.12 -10.69 -8.86
C PHE A 103 3.44 -9.95 -9.13
N SER A 104 3.96 -9.23 -8.13
CA SER A 104 5.17 -8.42 -8.30
C SER A 104 6.12 -8.51 -7.11
N PHE A 105 7.41 -8.40 -7.42
CA PHE A 105 8.48 -8.44 -6.44
C PHE A 105 9.36 -7.21 -6.65
N VAL A 106 9.77 -6.58 -5.56
CA VAL A 106 10.73 -5.46 -5.62
C VAL A 106 12.02 -5.93 -4.99
N TYR A 107 13.11 -5.89 -5.75
CA TYR A 107 14.43 -6.30 -5.31
C TYR A 107 15.35 -5.10 -5.10
N LEU A 108 16.19 -5.18 -4.07
CA LEU A 108 17.41 -4.39 -4.00
C LEU A 108 18.41 -5.00 -4.96
N VAL A 109 18.85 -4.24 -5.94
CA VAL A 109 19.84 -4.67 -6.92
C VAL A 109 21.04 -3.74 -6.94
N GLU A 110 22.18 -4.24 -7.42
CA GLU A 110 23.43 -3.50 -7.48
C GLU A 110 24.07 -3.64 -8.87
N GLU A 111 24.59 -2.52 -9.39
CA GLU A 111 25.42 -2.44 -10.59
C GLU A 111 26.58 -1.50 -10.28
N ASP A 112 27.81 -1.98 -10.48
CA ASP A 112 29.05 -1.23 -10.26
C ASP A 112 29.13 -0.54 -8.88
N GLY A 113 28.64 -1.23 -7.83
CA GLY A 113 28.60 -0.73 -6.46
C GLY A 113 27.47 0.25 -6.15
N LYS A 114 26.68 0.66 -7.16
CA LYS A 114 25.51 1.52 -6.99
C LYS A 114 24.23 0.69 -6.85
N LYS A 115 23.40 1.06 -5.87
CA LYS A 115 22.17 0.33 -5.51
C LYS A 115 20.92 0.96 -6.14
N TYR A 116 19.97 0.10 -6.48
CA TYR A 116 18.71 0.44 -7.14
C TYR A 116 17.56 -0.42 -6.61
N ALA A 117 16.33 0.00 -6.91
CA ALA A 117 15.15 -0.84 -6.75
C ALA A 117 14.73 -1.40 -8.12
N LEU A 118 14.50 -2.71 -8.20
CA LEU A 118 14.02 -3.38 -9.40
C LEU A 118 12.65 -4.02 -9.12
N LYS A 119 11.58 -3.45 -9.68
CA LYS A 119 10.26 -4.08 -9.68
C LYS A 119 10.20 -5.09 -10.82
N LYS A 120 9.90 -6.34 -10.48
CA LYS A 120 9.67 -7.46 -11.39
C LYS A 120 8.20 -7.83 -11.31
N VAL A 121 7.51 -7.81 -12.45
CA VAL A 121 6.10 -8.22 -12.56
C VAL A 121 6.04 -9.45 -13.46
N LEU A 122 5.43 -10.53 -12.96
CA LEU A 122 5.19 -11.73 -13.75
C LEU A 122 3.75 -11.72 -14.24
N SER A 123 3.57 -11.58 -15.54
CA SER A 123 2.27 -11.59 -16.21
C SER A 123 2.01 -12.95 -16.83
N GLN A 124 0.89 -13.57 -16.47
CA GLN A 124 0.42 -14.83 -17.08
C GLN A 124 -0.76 -14.60 -18.04
N LEU A 125 -1.37 -13.42 -18.00
CA LEU A 125 -2.57 -13.09 -18.75
C LEU A 125 -2.36 -11.80 -19.57
N PRO A 126 -2.96 -11.68 -20.76
CA PRO A 126 -2.83 -10.48 -21.59
C PRO A 126 -3.22 -9.19 -20.84
N GLU A 127 -4.28 -9.23 -20.03
CA GLU A 127 -4.73 -8.07 -19.24
C GLU A 127 -3.66 -7.59 -18.23
N GLN A 128 -2.95 -8.51 -17.58
CA GLN A 128 -1.86 -8.18 -16.67
C GLN A 128 -0.67 -7.54 -17.42
N SER A 129 -0.41 -8.01 -18.64
CA SER A 129 0.62 -7.43 -19.51
C SER A 129 0.26 -6.00 -19.92
N GLU A 130 -1.00 -5.74 -20.27
CA GLU A 130 -1.45 -4.39 -20.62
C GLU A 130 -1.34 -3.43 -19.42
N LEU A 131 -1.72 -3.87 -18.22
CA LEU A 131 -1.54 -3.07 -17.00
C LEU A 131 -0.05 -2.75 -16.72
N ALA A 132 0.85 -3.73 -16.90
CA ALA A 132 2.28 -3.51 -16.71
C ALA A 132 2.88 -2.58 -17.79
N ARG A 133 2.43 -2.69 -19.05
CA ARG A 133 2.82 -1.76 -20.13
C ARG A 133 2.33 -0.35 -19.85
N TRP A 134 1.08 -0.22 -19.40
CA TRP A 134 0.49 1.05 -19.02
C TRP A 134 1.27 1.72 -17.89
N GLU A 135 1.63 0.97 -16.83
CA GLU A 135 2.47 1.52 -15.75
C GLU A 135 3.82 2.04 -16.26
N ILE A 136 4.46 1.34 -17.21
CA ILE A 136 5.70 1.79 -17.85
C ILE A 136 5.48 3.05 -18.67
N GLU A 137 4.38 3.14 -19.41
CA GLU A 137 4.01 4.32 -20.20
C GLU A 137 3.83 5.54 -19.30
N VAL A 138 3.05 5.41 -18.22
CA VAL A 138 2.82 6.50 -17.26
C VAL A 138 4.14 6.99 -16.65
N HIS A 139 5.02 6.08 -16.24
CA HIS A 139 6.35 6.45 -15.74
C HIS A 139 7.16 7.27 -16.75
N ARG A 140 7.07 6.95 -18.05
CA ARG A 140 7.83 7.63 -19.11
C ARG A 140 7.27 9.00 -19.46
N SER A 141 5.99 9.23 -19.20
CA SER A 141 5.32 10.51 -19.47
C SER A 141 5.77 11.64 -18.55
N PHE A 142 6.42 11.34 -17.42
CA PHE A 142 6.80 12.37 -16.45
C PHE A 142 8.29 12.36 -16.11
N LYS A 143 8.84 13.57 -15.96
CA LYS A 143 10.16 13.81 -15.37
C LYS A 143 10.04 14.93 -14.36
N HIS A 144 9.80 14.58 -13.10
CA HIS A 144 9.58 15.53 -12.02
C HIS A 144 10.24 15.05 -10.73
N ALA A 145 10.71 15.98 -9.89
CA ALA A 145 11.41 15.64 -8.64
C ALA A 145 10.53 14.87 -7.64
N ASN A 146 9.21 15.07 -7.70
CA ASN A 146 8.24 14.46 -6.79
C ASN A 146 7.47 13.26 -7.38
N LEU A 147 7.91 12.74 -8.53
CA LEU A 147 7.37 11.54 -9.17
C LEU A 147 8.49 10.52 -9.36
N MET A 148 8.20 9.24 -9.13
CA MET A 148 9.19 8.16 -9.26
C MET A 148 9.81 8.13 -10.66
N PRO A 149 11.14 8.33 -10.79
CA PRO A 149 11.81 8.19 -12.07
C PRO A 149 11.93 6.72 -12.48
N LEU A 150 11.65 6.41 -13.75
CA LEU A 150 12.01 5.14 -14.36
C LEU A 150 13.39 5.28 -15.02
N ILE A 151 14.39 4.57 -14.48
CA ILE A 151 15.76 4.57 -15.02
C ILE A 151 15.81 3.76 -16.31
N ASP A 152 15.24 2.56 -16.26
CA ASP A 152 15.19 1.66 -17.41
C ASP A 152 14.07 0.63 -17.24
N SER A 153 13.65 0.01 -18.33
CA SER A 153 12.65 -1.06 -18.30
C SER A 153 12.83 -2.03 -19.46
N CYS A 154 12.51 -3.30 -19.25
CA CYS A 154 12.43 -4.28 -20.35
C CYS A 154 11.29 -5.28 -20.13
N VAL A 155 10.88 -5.93 -21.22
CA VAL A 155 9.98 -7.08 -21.21
C VAL A 155 10.77 -8.30 -21.64
N VAL A 156 10.69 -9.37 -20.85
CA VAL A 156 11.40 -10.62 -21.09
C VAL A 156 10.36 -11.72 -21.28
N PRO A 157 10.43 -12.49 -22.40
CA PRO A 157 9.59 -13.66 -22.56
C PRO A 157 9.82 -14.67 -21.44
N ALA A 158 8.75 -15.22 -20.88
CA ALA A 158 8.76 -16.27 -19.86
C ALA A 158 8.08 -17.56 -20.39
N PRO A 159 8.24 -18.70 -19.71
CA PRO A 159 7.63 -19.96 -20.14
C PRO A 159 6.11 -19.87 -20.31
N ASN A 160 5.55 -20.71 -21.18
CA ASN A 160 4.10 -20.82 -21.43
C ASN A 160 3.45 -19.52 -21.96
N GLY A 161 4.21 -18.68 -22.66
CA GLY A 161 3.69 -17.42 -23.22
C GLY A 161 3.52 -16.30 -22.20
N ALA A 162 3.99 -16.50 -20.96
CA ALA A 162 4.02 -15.46 -19.94
C ALA A 162 5.03 -14.35 -20.30
N GLU A 163 4.85 -13.17 -19.73
CA GLU A 163 5.77 -12.04 -19.87
C GLU A 163 6.30 -11.61 -18.51
N GLU A 164 7.59 -11.30 -18.44
CA GLU A 164 8.22 -10.71 -17.26
C GLU A 164 8.61 -9.26 -17.54
N PHE A 165 7.98 -8.33 -16.83
CA PHE A 165 8.31 -6.91 -16.88
C PHE A 165 9.31 -6.59 -15.79
N ARG A 166 10.33 -5.81 -16.13
CA ARG A 166 11.36 -5.34 -15.20
C ARG A 166 11.45 -3.83 -15.29
N LEU A 167 11.23 -3.15 -14.17
CA LEU A 167 11.29 -1.69 -14.04
C LEU A 167 12.39 -1.33 -13.04
N LEU A 168 13.43 -0.67 -13.52
CA LEU A 168 14.57 -0.23 -12.71
C LEU A 168 14.35 1.23 -12.26
N MET A 169 14.45 1.46 -10.96
CA MET A 169 14.18 2.75 -10.32
C MET A 169 15.29 3.12 -9.32
N PRO A 170 15.43 4.41 -8.98
CA PRO A 170 16.32 4.81 -7.89
C PRO A 170 15.90 4.17 -6.56
N LEU A 171 16.87 3.89 -5.70
CA LEU A 171 16.62 3.45 -4.33
C LEU A 171 16.51 4.67 -3.39
N TYR A 172 15.48 4.68 -2.55
CA TYR A 172 15.26 5.69 -1.52
C TYR A 172 15.47 5.05 -0.14
N PRO A 173 16.62 5.25 0.51
CA PRO A 173 16.98 4.54 1.74
C PRO A 173 16.20 5.00 2.98
N ASP A 174 15.65 6.21 2.96
CA ASP A 174 14.89 6.79 4.09
C ASP A 174 13.47 6.19 4.23
N GLY A 175 13.09 5.33 3.28
CA GLY A 175 11.83 4.62 3.24
C GLY A 175 10.67 5.50 2.80
N THR A 176 9.48 5.13 3.23
CA THR A 176 8.22 5.79 2.92
C THR A 176 7.86 6.87 3.95
N LEU A 177 6.89 7.70 3.61
CA LEU A 177 6.27 8.64 4.52
C LEU A 177 5.58 7.90 5.68
N LEU A 178 5.04 6.71 5.43
CA LEU A 178 4.53 5.82 6.48
C LEU A 178 5.64 5.43 7.46
N ASP A 179 6.81 5.02 6.96
CA ASP A 179 7.94 4.66 7.82
C ASP A 179 8.40 5.85 8.68
N ALA A 180 8.42 7.06 8.10
CA ALA A 180 8.73 8.28 8.85
C ALA A 180 7.71 8.56 9.95
N ALA A 181 6.41 8.46 9.64
CA ALA A 181 5.34 8.64 10.61
C ALA A 181 5.46 7.61 11.75
N LEU A 182 5.71 6.34 11.45
CA LEU A 182 5.90 5.28 12.45
C LEU A 182 7.14 5.51 13.33
N ARG A 183 8.27 5.99 12.76
CA ARG A 183 9.45 6.37 13.55
C ARG A 183 9.13 7.47 14.58
N HIS A 184 8.36 8.49 14.19
CA HIS A 184 7.92 9.53 15.12
C HIS A 184 6.98 8.98 16.20
N MET A 185 6.08 8.06 15.83
CA MET A 185 5.20 7.37 16.78
C MET A 185 6.00 6.58 17.83
N GLU A 186 6.98 5.78 17.40
CA GLU A 186 7.86 5.00 18.30
C GLU A 186 8.63 5.90 19.26
N GLN A 187 9.10 7.05 18.76
CA GLN A 187 9.80 8.06 19.55
C GLN A 187 8.86 8.91 20.42
N ARG A 188 7.54 8.71 20.34
CA ARG A 188 6.52 9.53 21.00
C ARG A 188 6.64 11.02 20.67
N THR A 189 7.15 11.33 19.48
CA THR A 189 7.18 12.69 18.94
C THR A 189 6.09 12.82 17.89
N ARG A 190 6.11 13.91 17.10
CA ARG A 190 5.31 14.13 15.89
C ARG A 190 6.14 14.85 14.85
N ILE A 191 5.79 14.68 13.58
CA ILE A 191 6.37 15.47 12.51
C ILE A 191 5.95 16.94 12.74
N PRO A 192 6.90 17.88 12.90
CA PRO A 192 6.59 19.29 13.03
C PRO A 192 5.76 19.81 11.85
N GLU A 193 4.77 20.64 12.13
CA GLU A 193 3.85 21.17 11.12
C GLU A 193 4.56 21.78 9.90
N LYS A 194 5.59 22.60 10.13
CA LYS A 194 6.37 23.20 9.05
C LYS A 194 7.04 22.16 8.16
N GLN A 195 7.52 21.05 8.73
CA GLN A 195 8.12 19.94 7.97
C GLN A 195 7.03 19.19 7.19
N ALA A 196 5.92 18.85 7.85
CA ALA A 196 4.76 18.21 7.23
C ALA A 196 4.24 19.01 6.02
N LEU A 197 4.08 20.33 6.15
CA LEU A 197 3.60 21.20 5.07
C LEU A 197 4.62 21.34 3.93
N LYS A 198 5.93 21.33 4.21
CA LYS A 198 6.97 21.33 3.17
C LYS A 198 6.99 20.04 2.35
N ILE A 199 6.83 18.90 3.02
CA ILE A 199 6.67 17.61 2.35
C ILE A 199 5.37 17.65 1.53
N PHE A 200 4.25 18.00 2.15
CA PHE A 200 2.96 18.00 1.49
C PHE A 200 2.90 18.95 0.28
N GLY A 201 3.45 20.16 0.38
CA GLY A 201 3.52 21.12 -0.73
C GLY A 201 4.27 20.57 -1.94
N GLN A 202 5.38 19.86 -1.73
CA GLN A 202 6.12 19.19 -2.80
C GLN A 202 5.36 17.98 -3.38
N LEU A 203 4.67 17.21 -2.54
CA LEU A 203 3.80 16.13 -3.01
C LEU A 203 2.69 16.67 -3.93
N LEU A 204 2.08 17.81 -3.58
CA LEU A 204 1.09 18.49 -4.43
C LEU A 204 1.68 18.86 -5.80
N GLN A 205 2.95 19.30 -5.87
CA GLN A 205 3.61 19.58 -7.16
C GLN A 205 3.72 18.33 -8.04
N GLY A 206 4.02 17.17 -7.45
CA GLY A 206 4.03 15.90 -8.16
C GLY A 206 2.65 15.52 -8.70
N VAL A 207 1.61 15.60 -7.85
CA VAL A 207 0.23 15.30 -8.25
C VAL A 207 -0.28 16.27 -9.31
N LEU A 208 0.11 17.54 -9.24
CA LEU A 208 -0.24 18.53 -10.26
C LEU A 208 0.25 18.13 -11.66
N GLN A 209 1.40 17.45 -11.79
CA GLN A 209 1.88 16.97 -13.09
C GLN A 209 0.92 15.95 -13.71
N LEU A 210 0.39 15.02 -12.91
CA LEU A 210 -0.61 14.04 -13.35
C LEU A 210 -1.91 14.75 -13.76
N HIS A 211 -2.39 15.67 -12.91
CA HIS A 211 -3.65 16.39 -13.13
C HIS A 211 -3.58 17.34 -14.33
N SER A 212 -2.38 17.83 -14.67
CA SER A 212 -2.14 18.74 -15.80
C SER A 212 -1.80 18.01 -17.10
N HIS A 213 -1.66 16.68 -17.07
CA HIS A 213 -1.46 15.89 -18.28
C HIS A 213 -2.65 16.06 -19.26
N ALA A 214 -2.43 15.81 -20.55
CA ALA A 214 -3.45 15.88 -21.58
C ALA A 214 -3.61 14.50 -22.26
N PRO A 215 -4.65 13.72 -21.95
CA PRO A 215 -5.75 14.03 -21.00
C PRO A 215 -5.32 13.94 -19.52
N PRO A 216 -6.04 14.59 -18.58
CA PRO A 216 -5.72 14.55 -17.15
C PRO A 216 -5.73 13.14 -16.58
N TRP A 217 -4.75 12.83 -15.73
CA TRP A 217 -4.65 11.55 -15.04
C TRP A 217 -4.80 11.72 -13.53
N ALA A 218 -5.37 10.72 -12.88
CA ALA A 218 -5.45 10.62 -11.43
C ALA A 218 -4.64 9.41 -10.96
N HIS A 219 -3.97 9.53 -9.82
CA HIS A 219 -3.13 8.48 -9.25
C HIS A 219 -3.95 7.34 -8.66
N ARG A 220 -5.09 7.65 -8.03
CA ARG A 220 -6.08 6.72 -7.44
C ARG A 220 -5.62 5.88 -6.24
N ASP A 221 -4.32 5.82 -5.95
CA ASP A 221 -3.80 5.14 -4.75
C ASP A 221 -2.79 6.00 -3.95
N ILE A 222 -3.10 7.28 -3.74
CA ILE A 222 -2.25 8.16 -2.91
C ILE A 222 -2.44 7.79 -1.44
N LYS A 223 -1.35 7.40 -0.79
CA LYS A 223 -1.29 7.04 0.64
C LYS A 223 0.16 7.19 1.14
N PRO A 224 0.40 7.29 2.46
CA PRO A 224 1.75 7.43 3.00
C PRO A 224 2.74 6.33 2.57
N ALA A 225 2.26 5.11 2.34
CA ALA A 225 3.09 4.00 1.87
C ALA A 225 3.57 4.14 0.41
N ASN A 226 2.88 4.94 -0.40
CA ASN A 226 3.22 5.20 -1.81
C ASN A 226 3.98 6.53 -1.99
N VAL A 227 4.45 7.14 -0.90
CA VAL A 227 5.30 8.34 -0.95
C VAL A 227 6.64 8.01 -0.33
N LEU A 228 7.69 7.90 -1.13
CA LEU A 228 9.06 7.74 -0.65
C LEU A 228 9.63 9.07 -0.18
N LEU A 229 10.58 9.03 0.73
CA LEU A 229 11.36 10.19 1.15
C LEU A 229 12.78 10.08 0.57
N GLY A 230 13.14 11.08 -0.23
CA GLY A 230 14.51 11.34 -0.64
C GLY A 230 15.24 12.23 0.37
N GLY A 231 16.53 12.43 0.14
CA GLY A 231 17.36 13.26 1.01
C GLY A 231 16.78 14.67 1.20
N GLY A 232 16.70 15.12 2.45
CA GLY A 232 16.12 16.41 2.81
C GLY A 232 14.59 16.43 2.80
N ASP A 233 13.94 15.29 3.04
CA ASP A 233 12.48 15.11 3.06
C ASP A 233 11.79 15.47 1.73
N VAL A 234 12.46 15.22 0.61
CA VAL A 234 11.84 15.39 -0.72
C VAL A 234 10.89 14.23 -0.96
N PRO A 235 9.56 14.44 -1.05
CA PRO A 235 8.63 13.35 -1.30
C PRO A 235 8.71 12.91 -2.76
N VAL A 236 8.64 11.61 -3.00
CA VAL A 236 8.57 11.00 -4.32
C VAL A 236 7.39 10.05 -4.37
N LEU A 237 6.33 10.45 -5.08
CA LEU A 237 5.16 9.60 -5.29
C LEU A 237 5.53 8.44 -6.22
N MET A 238 5.17 7.23 -5.80
CA MET A 238 5.47 5.98 -6.51
C MET A 238 4.19 5.16 -6.73
N ASP A 239 4.35 4.07 -7.48
CA ASP A 239 3.32 3.08 -7.79
C ASP A 239 2.20 3.59 -8.71
N PHE A 240 2.55 3.73 -9.99
CA PHE A 240 1.64 4.22 -11.03
C PHE A 240 0.73 3.12 -11.63
N GLY A 241 0.69 1.93 -11.02
CA GLY A 241 -0.12 0.81 -11.51
C GLY A 241 -1.64 1.07 -11.49
N SER A 242 -2.09 2.00 -10.63
CA SER A 242 -3.50 2.39 -10.52
C SER A 242 -3.85 3.69 -11.24
N VAL A 243 -2.87 4.34 -11.87
CA VAL A 243 -3.09 5.60 -12.59
C VAL A 243 -4.04 5.36 -13.75
N ALA A 244 -5.01 6.26 -13.90
CA ALA A 244 -5.96 6.20 -15.02
C ALA A 244 -6.44 7.61 -15.37
N ALA A 245 -7.26 7.72 -16.42
CA ALA A 245 -7.94 8.97 -16.74
C ALA A 245 -8.67 9.52 -15.50
N ALA A 246 -8.37 10.79 -15.17
CA ALA A 246 -8.96 11.45 -14.01
C ALA A 246 -10.45 11.71 -14.22
N ARG A 247 -10.80 12.17 -15.43
CA ARG A 247 -12.14 12.65 -15.75
C ARG A 247 -12.94 11.58 -16.47
N LYS A 248 -14.04 11.14 -15.86
CA LYS A 248 -14.96 10.13 -16.41
C LYS A 248 -16.40 10.59 -16.21
N LYS A 249 -17.15 10.68 -17.31
CA LYS A 249 -18.60 10.85 -17.26
C LYS A 249 -19.24 9.48 -17.16
N VAL A 250 -20.02 9.26 -16.12
CA VAL A 250 -20.84 8.08 -15.90
C VAL A 250 -22.26 8.43 -16.34
N SER A 251 -22.81 7.62 -17.23
CA SER A 251 -24.11 7.86 -17.87
C SER A 251 -25.08 6.67 -17.77
N SER A 252 -24.64 5.57 -17.16
CA SER A 252 -25.45 4.38 -16.94
C SER A 252 -25.10 3.67 -15.64
N ARG A 253 -26.04 2.84 -15.14
CA ARG A 253 -25.81 2.00 -13.96
C ARG A 253 -24.66 1.01 -14.16
N THR A 254 -24.49 0.49 -15.38
CA THR A 254 -23.40 -0.44 -15.72
C THR A 254 -22.04 0.27 -15.62
N GLU A 255 -21.91 1.46 -16.18
CA GLU A 255 -20.68 2.25 -16.07
C GLU A 255 -20.35 2.60 -14.61
N ALA A 256 -21.37 2.91 -13.80
CA ALA A 256 -21.22 3.15 -12.37
C ALA A 256 -20.67 1.91 -11.63
N LEU A 257 -21.25 0.72 -11.89
CA LEU A 257 -20.80 -0.53 -11.28
C LEU A 257 -19.36 -0.87 -11.65
N LEU A 258 -19.01 -0.73 -12.94
CA LEU A 258 -17.65 -1.00 -13.40
C LEU A 258 -16.64 -0.06 -12.76
N LEU A 259 -16.95 1.24 -12.64
CA LEU A 259 -16.07 2.19 -11.97
C LEU A 259 -15.94 1.90 -10.47
N GLN A 260 -17.02 1.48 -9.81
CA GLN A 260 -17.01 1.09 -8.41
C GLN A 260 -16.14 -0.15 -8.18
N GLU A 261 -16.21 -1.16 -9.05
CA GLU A 261 -15.38 -2.36 -8.99
C GLU A 261 -13.90 -2.06 -9.28
N GLU A 262 -13.64 -1.22 -10.28
CA GLU A 262 -12.30 -0.73 -10.59
C GLU A 262 -11.67 0.01 -9.39
N ALA A 263 -12.42 0.91 -8.75
CA ALA A 263 -11.98 1.59 -7.54
C ALA A 263 -11.81 0.62 -6.35
N ALA A 264 -12.64 -0.43 -6.28
CA ALA A 264 -12.53 -1.47 -5.26
C ALA A 264 -11.19 -2.20 -5.31
N GLN A 265 -10.68 -2.44 -6.54
CA GLN A 265 -9.43 -3.14 -6.81
C GLN A 265 -8.20 -2.20 -6.74
N ASN A 266 -8.34 -0.96 -7.21
CA ASN A 266 -7.21 -0.07 -7.47
C ASN A 266 -7.03 1.08 -6.46
N CYS A 267 -7.98 1.28 -5.54
CA CYS A 267 -7.87 2.34 -4.52
C CYS A 267 -7.81 1.72 -3.13
N SER A 268 -6.83 2.08 -2.30
CA SER A 268 -6.80 1.66 -0.90
C SER A 268 -7.98 2.24 -0.12
N MET A 269 -8.79 1.37 0.49
CA MET A 269 -10.06 1.74 1.12
C MET A 269 -9.98 2.94 2.08
N PRO A 270 -8.97 3.06 2.99
CA PRO A 270 -8.87 4.19 3.92
C PRO A 270 -8.49 5.53 3.29
N TYR A 271 -8.18 5.55 1.99
CA TYR A 271 -7.79 6.74 1.23
C TYR A 271 -8.70 6.95 0.01
N ARG A 272 -9.66 6.04 -0.23
CA ARG A 272 -10.58 6.09 -1.36
C ARG A 272 -11.60 7.20 -1.17
N ALA A 273 -11.82 7.99 -2.22
CA ALA A 273 -12.80 9.07 -2.20
C ALA A 273 -14.26 8.54 -2.07
N PRO A 274 -15.15 9.23 -1.35
CA PRO A 274 -16.52 8.76 -1.07
C PRO A 274 -17.34 8.41 -2.32
N GLU A 275 -17.21 9.21 -3.38
CA GLU A 275 -17.88 9.07 -4.67
C GLU A 275 -17.47 7.83 -5.46
N LEU A 276 -16.46 7.08 -5.00
CA LEU A 276 -16.01 5.82 -5.59
C LEU A 276 -16.54 4.58 -4.86
N PHE A 277 -17.25 4.75 -3.74
CA PHE A 277 -17.88 3.63 -3.03
C PHE A 277 -19.29 3.32 -3.51
N ASP A 278 -20.08 4.37 -3.77
CA ASP A 278 -21.42 4.28 -4.35
C ASP A 278 -21.51 5.28 -5.50
N VAL A 279 -21.09 4.83 -6.68
CA VAL A 279 -20.97 5.67 -7.86
C VAL A 279 -22.38 5.95 -8.42
N PRO A 280 -22.83 7.21 -8.53
CA PRO A 280 -24.14 7.52 -9.12
C PRO A 280 -24.17 7.18 -10.62
N SER A 281 -25.37 6.84 -11.14
CA SER A 281 -25.55 6.48 -12.56
C SER A 281 -25.46 7.68 -13.52
N ASP A 282 -25.51 8.91 -12.99
CA ASP A 282 -25.26 10.16 -13.71
C ASP A 282 -24.30 11.01 -12.87
N ALA A 283 -23.01 10.85 -13.13
CA ALA A 283 -21.95 11.50 -12.35
C ALA A 283 -20.80 11.94 -13.24
N ALA A 284 -20.13 13.02 -12.83
CA ALA A 284 -18.84 13.42 -13.38
C ALA A 284 -17.79 13.21 -12.29
N ILE A 285 -16.94 12.20 -12.49
CA ILE A 285 -15.79 11.94 -11.64
C ILE A 285 -14.60 12.69 -12.24
N ASP A 286 -13.77 13.28 -11.39
CA ASP A 286 -12.58 14.03 -11.79
C ASP A 286 -11.39 13.81 -10.85
N GLU A 287 -10.32 14.54 -11.09
CA GLU A 287 -9.05 14.47 -10.36
C GLU A 287 -9.15 14.78 -8.86
N ARG A 288 -10.29 15.31 -8.37
CA ARG A 288 -10.50 15.57 -6.94
C ARG A 288 -10.67 14.30 -6.12
N THR A 289 -10.79 13.15 -6.77
CA THR A 289 -10.61 11.83 -6.12
C THR A 289 -9.26 11.75 -5.40
N ASP A 290 -8.16 12.18 -6.05
CA ASP A 290 -6.83 12.25 -5.44
C ASP A 290 -6.74 13.30 -4.33
N VAL A 291 -7.52 14.39 -4.41
CA VAL A 291 -7.56 15.42 -3.37
C VAL A 291 -8.06 14.86 -2.03
N PHE A 292 -9.05 13.98 -2.07
CA PHE A 292 -9.51 13.29 -0.86
C PHE A 292 -8.40 12.39 -0.29
N SER A 293 -7.73 11.62 -1.15
CA SER A 293 -6.61 10.76 -0.77
C SER A 293 -5.43 11.56 -0.19
N LEU A 294 -5.15 12.75 -0.72
CA LEU A 294 -4.15 13.69 -0.21
C LEU A 294 -4.52 14.20 1.19
N GLY A 295 -5.79 14.52 1.45
CA GLY A 295 -6.27 14.90 2.78
C GLY A 295 -6.09 13.79 3.80
N ALA A 296 -6.44 12.55 3.44
CA ALA A 296 -6.26 11.38 4.29
C ALA A 296 -4.77 11.09 4.52
N THR A 297 -3.92 11.30 3.51
CA THR A 297 -2.45 11.16 3.60
C THR A 297 -1.83 12.20 4.55
N LEU A 298 -2.24 13.47 4.45
CA LEU A 298 -1.77 14.54 5.32
C LEU A 298 -2.19 14.29 6.78
N TYR A 299 -3.42 13.83 7.00
CA TYR A 299 -3.89 13.39 8.31
C TYR A 299 -3.05 12.20 8.83
N ALA A 300 -2.86 11.15 8.03
CA ALA A 300 -2.11 9.97 8.45
C ALA A 300 -0.64 10.27 8.76
N MET A 301 -0.01 11.19 8.02
CA MET A 301 1.32 11.71 8.35
C MET A 301 1.34 12.39 9.73
N ALA A 302 0.27 13.12 10.06
CA ALA A 302 0.17 13.90 11.29
C ALA A 302 -0.18 13.06 12.54
N PHE A 303 -0.93 11.97 12.35
CA PHE A 303 -1.56 11.18 13.43
C PHE A 303 -1.25 9.68 13.41
N TYR A 304 -0.52 9.18 12.42
CA TYR A 304 -0.06 7.77 12.27
C TYR A 304 -1.09 6.76 11.77
N TYR A 305 -2.33 7.16 11.54
CA TYR A 305 -3.41 6.30 11.05
C TYR A 305 -4.33 7.10 10.12
N SER A 306 -5.04 6.43 9.22
CA SER A 306 -6.03 7.11 8.37
C SER A 306 -7.20 7.62 9.22
N PRO A 307 -7.80 8.78 8.90
CA PRO A 307 -8.96 9.30 9.63
C PRO A 307 -10.17 8.36 9.60
N PHE A 308 -10.17 7.35 8.72
CA PHE A 308 -11.25 6.40 8.51
C PHE A 308 -10.95 4.99 9.03
N GLU A 309 -9.79 4.80 9.65
CA GLU A 309 -9.43 3.57 10.34
C GLU A 309 -9.95 3.59 11.78
N CYS A 310 -10.69 2.54 12.16
CA CYS A 310 -11.09 2.26 13.52
C CYS A 310 -10.25 1.09 14.03
N THR A 311 -9.61 1.26 15.19
CA THR A 311 -8.87 0.16 15.81
C THR A 311 -9.67 -0.44 16.95
N PHE A 312 -10.13 -1.68 16.78
CA PHE A 312 -10.74 -2.48 17.82
C PHE A 312 -9.69 -3.40 18.44
N GLN A 313 -9.67 -3.50 19.77
CA GLN A 313 -8.97 -4.58 20.45
C GLN A 313 -9.99 -5.69 20.71
N GLU A 314 -9.93 -6.75 19.92
CA GLU A 314 -10.45 -8.05 20.38
C GLU A 314 -9.35 -8.75 21.18
N GLU A 315 -9.74 -9.63 22.09
CA GLU A 315 -8.99 -10.16 23.25
C GLU A 315 -7.53 -10.61 23.01
N THR A 316 -7.09 -10.76 21.75
CA THR A 316 -5.68 -11.03 21.37
C THR A 316 -5.17 -10.31 20.11
N GLN A 317 -5.99 -9.53 19.40
CA GLN A 317 -5.61 -8.89 18.13
C GLN A 317 -6.17 -7.46 18.00
N ARG A 318 -5.32 -6.54 17.55
CA ARG A 318 -5.74 -5.20 17.12
C ARG A 318 -6.25 -5.31 15.69
N VAL A 319 -7.56 -5.22 15.51
CA VAL A 319 -8.21 -5.18 14.20
C VAL A 319 -8.32 -3.72 13.77
N VAL A 320 -7.78 -3.38 12.61
CA VAL A 320 -7.97 -2.08 11.97
C VAL A 320 -9.03 -2.26 10.89
N GLU A 321 -10.20 -1.67 11.08
CA GLU A 321 -11.28 -1.67 10.09
C GLU A 321 -11.49 -0.28 9.51
N CYS A 322 -11.66 -0.22 8.19
CA CYS A 322 -12.23 0.93 7.50
C CYS A 322 -13.56 0.49 6.90
N SER A 323 -14.58 1.34 6.98
CA SER A 323 -15.88 1.08 6.36
C SER A 323 -16.33 2.30 5.56
N HIS A 324 -17.16 2.06 4.53
CA HIS A 324 -17.75 3.15 3.76
C HIS A 324 -18.52 4.13 4.66
N LEU A 325 -19.24 3.64 5.67
CA LEU A 325 -19.95 4.46 6.66
C LEU A 325 -19.01 5.39 7.43
N ARG A 326 -17.80 4.93 7.72
CA ARG A 326 -16.78 5.75 8.38
C ARG A 326 -16.28 6.87 7.48
N VAL A 327 -16.11 6.58 6.20
CA VAL A 327 -15.68 7.55 5.18
C VAL A 327 -16.72 8.67 5.01
N ILE A 328 -18.01 8.34 4.89
CA ILE A 328 -19.08 9.35 4.76
C ILE A 328 -19.39 10.07 6.09
N GLY A 329 -19.06 9.46 7.22
CA GLY A 329 -19.25 10.04 8.56
C GLY A 329 -18.25 11.14 8.94
N GLY A 330 -17.25 11.40 8.09
CA GLY A 330 -16.26 12.46 8.28
C GLY A 330 -15.08 12.07 9.17
N ALA A 331 -14.01 12.86 9.06
CA ALA A 331 -12.79 12.66 9.83
C ALA A 331 -13.01 12.96 11.31
N HIS A 332 -12.36 12.18 12.18
CA HIS A 332 -12.39 12.40 13.62
C HIS A 332 -11.03 12.91 14.08
N TRP A 333 -11.01 13.94 14.92
CA TRP A 333 -9.78 14.55 15.41
C TRP A 333 -9.49 14.13 16.85
N PRO A 334 -8.22 13.85 17.21
CA PRO A 334 -7.83 13.71 18.61
C PRO A 334 -8.12 15.00 19.38
N THR A 335 -8.57 14.89 20.63
CA THR A 335 -8.93 16.03 21.49
C THR A 335 -7.78 17.00 21.74
N THR A 336 -6.52 16.53 21.66
CA THR A 336 -5.33 17.36 21.82
C THR A 336 -4.28 17.01 20.77
N HIS A 337 -3.77 18.01 20.05
CA HIS A 337 -2.68 17.88 19.10
C HIS A 337 -1.92 19.22 18.91
N PRO A 338 -0.67 19.20 18.43
CA PRO A 338 0.14 20.42 18.30
C PRO A 338 -0.09 21.21 17.01
N TYR A 339 -0.86 20.68 16.04
CA TYR A 339 -1.09 21.33 14.76
C TYR A 339 -2.06 22.52 14.87
N SER A 340 -1.81 23.55 14.06
CA SER A 340 -2.57 24.80 13.99
C SER A 340 -3.99 24.62 13.45
N SER A 341 -4.84 25.61 13.67
CA SER A 341 -6.18 25.66 13.06
C SER A 341 -6.12 25.68 11.53
N ASP A 342 -5.10 26.31 10.95
CA ASP A 342 -4.97 26.41 9.49
C ASP A 342 -4.55 25.07 8.88
N PHE A 343 -3.70 24.31 9.57
CA PHE A 343 -3.40 22.93 9.19
C PHE A 343 -4.65 22.05 9.21
N VAL A 344 -5.44 22.14 10.27
CA VAL A 344 -6.71 21.40 10.40
C VAL A 344 -7.68 21.79 9.29
N ALA A 345 -7.88 23.09 9.06
CA ALA A 345 -8.76 23.60 8.01
C ALA A 345 -8.30 23.16 6.60
N LEU A 346 -6.99 23.06 6.35
CA LEU A 346 -6.45 22.53 5.10
C LEU A 346 -6.83 21.06 4.89
N VAL A 347 -6.71 20.22 5.92
CA VAL A 347 -7.11 18.80 5.87
C VAL A 347 -8.63 18.68 5.67
N GLU A 348 -9.42 19.44 6.42
CA GLU A 348 -10.89 19.42 6.32
C GLU A 348 -11.40 19.85 4.95
N ALA A 349 -10.76 20.85 4.32
CA ALA A 349 -11.09 21.26 2.95
C ALA A 349 -10.89 20.14 1.91
N MET A 350 -10.00 19.18 2.18
CA MET A 350 -9.78 18.02 1.30
C MET A 350 -10.69 16.84 1.64
N LEU A 351 -11.07 16.67 2.91
CA LEU A 351 -11.91 15.55 3.38
C LEU A 351 -13.42 15.86 3.30
N VAL A 352 -13.82 16.70 2.34
CA VAL A 352 -15.23 17.01 2.05
C VAL A 352 -15.86 15.90 1.21
N VAL A 353 -17.03 15.42 1.65
CA VAL A 353 -17.74 14.32 0.98
C VAL A 353 -18.14 14.70 -0.45
N ASP A 354 -18.79 15.86 -0.64
CA ASP A 354 -19.16 16.35 -1.97
C ASP A 354 -17.92 16.78 -2.77
N PRO A 355 -17.55 16.07 -3.85
CA PRO A 355 -16.37 16.43 -4.65
C PRO A 355 -16.47 17.83 -5.24
N LYS A 356 -17.67 18.36 -5.48
CA LYS A 356 -17.85 19.71 -6.05
C LYS A 356 -17.35 20.81 -5.12
N GLN A 357 -17.32 20.54 -3.82
CA GLN A 357 -16.87 21.46 -2.78
C GLN A 357 -15.39 21.26 -2.43
N ARG A 358 -14.74 20.20 -2.94
CA ARG A 358 -13.29 20.02 -2.80
C ARG A 358 -12.53 20.99 -3.71
N PRO A 359 -11.42 21.56 -3.22
CA PRO A 359 -10.52 22.38 -4.02
C PRO A 359 -9.77 21.52 -5.03
N PHE A 360 -9.21 22.16 -6.06
CA PHE A 360 -8.20 21.55 -6.93
C PHE A 360 -6.80 21.75 -6.37
N VAL A 361 -5.84 20.91 -6.80
CA VAL A 361 -4.44 20.97 -6.37
C VAL A 361 -3.79 22.36 -6.45
N PRO A 362 -3.99 23.18 -7.51
CA PRO A 362 -3.43 24.54 -7.56
C PRO A 362 -3.91 25.47 -6.43
N GLU A 363 -5.11 25.26 -5.90
CA GLU A 363 -5.61 26.02 -4.74
C GLU A 363 -4.94 25.54 -3.45
N LEU A 364 -4.76 24.23 -3.29
CA LEU A 364 -4.09 23.64 -2.13
C LEU A 364 -2.64 24.09 -2.02
N ILE A 365 -1.92 24.19 -3.14
CA ILE A 365 -0.54 24.71 -3.18
C ILE A 365 -0.50 26.13 -2.58
N ARG A 366 -1.38 27.02 -3.04
CA ARG A 366 -1.46 28.40 -2.53
C ARG A 366 -1.80 28.46 -1.04
N LYS A 367 -2.70 27.57 -0.56
CA LYS A 367 -3.02 27.48 0.88
C LYS A 367 -1.81 27.03 1.69
N VAL A 368 -1.07 26.02 1.23
CA VAL A 368 0.15 25.54 1.91
C VAL A 368 1.22 26.63 1.97
N GLU A 369 1.44 27.35 0.87
CA GLU A 369 2.38 28.48 0.82
C GLU A 369 1.98 29.57 1.82
N ALA A 370 0.70 29.95 1.87
CA ALA A 370 0.20 30.95 2.80
C ALA A 370 0.39 30.55 4.28
N ILE A 371 0.28 29.26 4.62
CA ILE A 371 0.52 28.77 5.99
C ILE A 371 2.01 28.77 6.31
N LEU A 372 2.88 28.47 5.34
CA LEU A 372 4.32 28.40 5.53
C LEU A 372 5.01 29.77 5.69
N GLY A 373 4.35 30.85 5.23
CA GLY A 373 4.85 32.23 5.27
C GLY A 373 5.65 32.58 4.04
#